data_AF-A0A1X7R5L8-F1
#
_entry.id   AF-A0A1X7R5L8-F1
#
_cell.length_a   1.000
_cell.length_b   1.000
_cell.length_c   1.000
_cell.angle_alpha   90.00
_cell.angle_beta   90.00
_cell.angle_gamma   90.00
#
_symmetry.space_group_name_H-M   'P 1'
#
loop_
_entity.id
_entity.type
_entity.pdbx_description
1 polymer ?
#
loop_
_entity_poly.entity_id
_entity_poly.type
_entity_poly.pdbx_seq_one_letter_code
_entity_poly.pdbx_strand_id
1 'polypeptide(L)'
;MSTATKRDYYEVIGALSSFETSQEVVLSNDELVELTKPKIDTQQKEASEERIPVHAYLGGKVNMKEAAHASYDLGHTLLGGYVPQRQLESLSSIDFAHYFDKTLDCDDALQIFDTFLPASARQCMLLSTQNELDIRAKAKAKAKLERKQKAATAAADSANGTDERVLPDGKIVRKVIMCRRCNRKFRGEDRMKQLKRHECTK
;
A
#
# COMPACT_ATOMS: atom_id res chain seq x y z
N MET A 1 -32.79 -21.63 6.22
CA MET A 1 -32.27 -20.38 5.65
C MET A 1 -31.77 -20.70 4.25
N SER A 2 -32.53 -20.39 3.21
CA SER A 2 -32.14 -20.75 1.84
C SER A 2 -31.15 -19.71 1.30
N THR A 3 -29.85 -19.99 1.44
CA THR A 3 -28.82 -19.22 0.74
C THR A 3 -28.60 -19.92 -0.60
N ALA A 4 -29.26 -19.41 -1.64
CA ALA A 4 -29.06 -19.85 -3.01
C ALA A 4 -27.61 -19.61 -3.42
N THR A 5 -26.73 -20.56 -3.11
CA THR A 5 -25.32 -20.51 -3.46
C THR A 5 -25.17 -21.22 -4.79
N LYS A 6 -24.76 -20.48 -5.82
CA LYS A 6 -24.32 -21.05 -7.12
C LYS A 6 -22.98 -21.80 -6.99
N ARG A 7 -22.64 -22.30 -5.80
CA ARG A 7 -21.33 -22.84 -5.48
C ARG A 7 -21.38 -24.35 -5.48
N ASP A 8 -20.32 -24.94 -5.99
CA ASP A 8 -20.19 -26.38 -5.99
C ASP A 8 -19.70 -26.88 -4.64
N TYR A 9 -20.11 -28.09 -4.28
CA TYR A 9 -19.62 -28.79 -3.10
C TYR A 9 -18.08 -28.75 -2.94
N TYR A 10 -17.34 -28.94 -4.03
CA TYR A 10 -15.88 -28.93 -4.02
C TYR A 10 -15.28 -27.54 -3.82
N GLU A 11 -15.93 -26.48 -4.32
CA GLU A 11 -15.52 -25.10 -4.07
C GLU A 11 -15.67 -24.78 -2.57
N VAL A 12 -16.77 -25.23 -1.96
CA VAL A 12 -17.03 -25.06 -0.52
C VAL A 12 -15.97 -25.77 0.31
N ILE A 13 -15.66 -27.03 0.02
CA ILE A 13 -14.61 -27.76 0.77
C ILE A 13 -13.24 -27.14 0.56
N GLY A 14 -12.90 -26.76 -0.68
CA GLY A 14 -11.63 -26.10 -0.99
C GLY A 14 -11.43 -24.85 -0.15
N ALA A 15 -12.44 -23.98 -0.09
CA ALA A 15 -12.41 -22.78 0.72
C ALA A 15 -12.39 -23.06 2.24
N LEU A 16 -13.17 -24.00 2.74
CA LEU A 16 -13.14 -24.34 4.16
C LEU A 16 -11.78 -24.94 4.57
N SER A 17 -11.09 -25.62 3.65
CA SER A 17 -9.75 -26.14 3.87
C SER A 17 -8.69 -25.05 3.93
N SER A 18 -8.83 -23.95 3.17
CA SER A 18 -7.85 -22.86 3.18
C SER A 18 -7.80 -22.08 4.49
N PHE A 19 -8.87 -22.11 5.29
CA PHE A 19 -8.92 -21.47 6.61
C PHE A 19 -8.59 -22.41 7.77
N GLU A 20 -8.27 -23.68 7.51
CA GLU A 20 -8.05 -24.72 8.55
C GLU A 20 -9.25 -24.93 9.49
N THR A 21 -10.43 -24.40 9.15
CA THR A 21 -11.66 -24.45 9.97
C THR A 21 -12.68 -25.47 9.48
N SER A 22 -12.30 -26.37 8.57
CA SER A 22 -13.21 -27.38 8.02
C SER A 22 -13.86 -28.28 9.08
N GLN A 23 -13.22 -28.45 10.23
CA GLN A 23 -13.70 -29.27 11.34
C GLN A 23 -14.85 -28.62 12.13
N GLU A 24 -15.02 -27.29 12.02
CA GLU A 24 -16.03 -26.54 12.75
C GLU A 24 -17.37 -26.46 12.00
N VAL A 25 -17.40 -26.85 10.73
CA VAL A 25 -18.56 -26.76 9.85
C VAL A 25 -19.18 -28.13 9.67
N VAL A 26 -20.45 -28.27 10.07
CA VAL A 26 -21.26 -29.47 9.84
C VAL A 26 -22.38 -29.12 8.88
N LEU A 27 -22.38 -29.74 7.71
CA LEU A 27 -23.42 -29.55 6.70
C LEU A 27 -24.64 -30.41 7.02
N SER A 28 -25.82 -29.82 6.87
CA SER A 28 -27.09 -30.54 6.95
C SER A 28 -27.35 -31.36 5.67
N ASN A 29 -28.22 -32.38 5.77
CA ASN A 29 -28.58 -33.20 4.61
C ASN A 29 -29.21 -32.38 3.48
N ASP A 30 -30.02 -31.37 3.82
CA ASP A 30 -30.66 -30.51 2.84
C ASP A 30 -29.63 -29.66 2.07
N GLU A 31 -28.63 -29.12 2.77
CA GLU A 31 -27.54 -28.35 2.16
C GLU A 31 -26.67 -29.22 1.23
N LEU A 32 -26.41 -30.47 1.60
CA LEU A 32 -25.66 -31.41 0.75
C LEU A 32 -26.40 -31.71 -0.55
N VAL A 33 -27.72 -31.87 -0.49
CA VAL A 33 -28.55 -32.07 -1.67
C VAL A 33 -28.57 -30.83 -2.56
N GLU A 34 -28.49 -29.62 -2.00
CA GLU A 34 -28.39 -28.39 -2.77
C GLU A 34 -27.03 -28.21 -3.45
N LEU A 35 -25.94 -28.47 -2.74
CA LEU A 35 -24.56 -28.32 -3.24
C LEU A 35 -24.15 -29.36 -4.29
N THR A 36 -24.93 -30.45 -4.42
CA THR A 36 -24.69 -31.52 -5.41
C THR A 36 -25.56 -31.39 -6.65
N LYS A 37 -26.39 -30.34 -6.76
CA LYS A 37 -27.17 -30.08 -7.97
C LYS A 37 -26.23 -29.75 -9.13
N PRO A 38 -26.38 -30.40 -10.30
CA PRO A 38 -25.52 -30.10 -11.45
C PRO A 38 -25.73 -28.66 -11.90
N LYS A 39 -24.63 -27.90 -12.07
CA LYS A 39 -24.65 -26.58 -12.70
C LYS A 39 -25.18 -26.74 -14.13
N ILE A 40 -26.37 -26.22 -14.39
CA ILE A 40 -26.87 -26.06 -15.77
C ILE A 40 -26.16 -24.83 -16.32
N ASP A 41 -25.03 -25.05 -16.96
CA ASP A 41 -24.31 -24.02 -17.71
C ASP A 41 -25.22 -23.52 -18.82
N THR A 42 -25.93 -22.44 -18.52
CA THR A 42 -26.74 -21.74 -19.51
C THR A 42 -25.76 -20.99 -20.39
N GLN A 43 -25.15 -21.69 -21.35
CA GLN A 43 -24.37 -21.06 -22.40
C GLN A 43 -25.31 -20.13 -23.15
N GLN A 44 -25.25 -18.85 -22.79
CA GLN A 44 -26.01 -17.81 -23.46
C GLN A 44 -25.50 -17.74 -24.89
N LYS A 45 -26.37 -18.14 -25.81
CA LYS A 45 -26.24 -17.92 -27.24
C LYS A 45 -26.24 -16.41 -27.43
N GLU A 46 -25.07 -15.80 -27.58
CA GLU A 46 -24.96 -14.39 -27.93
C GLU A 46 -25.61 -14.21 -29.30
N ALA A 47 -26.82 -13.65 -29.31
CA ALA A 47 -27.43 -13.13 -30.52
C ALA A 47 -26.51 -12.02 -31.03
N SER A 48 -26.14 -12.09 -32.31
CA SER A 48 -25.26 -11.12 -32.96
C SER A 48 -25.98 -9.77 -33.09
N GLU A 49 -26.00 -8.99 -32.02
CA GLU A 49 -26.42 -7.60 -32.08
C GLU A 49 -25.35 -6.77 -32.80
N GLU A 50 -25.80 -5.78 -33.59
CA GLU A 50 -24.91 -4.89 -34.32
C GLU A 50 -24.02 -4.11 -33.34
N ARG A 51 -22.71 -4.17 -33.56
CA ARG A 51 -21.73 -3.54 -32.67
C ARG A 51 -21.66 -2.03 -32.95
N ILE A 52 -21.96 -1.24 -31.92
CA ILE A 52 -21.83 0.23 -31.98
C ILE A 52 -20.33 0.61 -31.99
N PRO A 53 -19.88 1.46 -32.93
CA PRO A 53 -18.49 1.90 -32.97
C PRO A 53 -18.18 2.87 -31.81
N VAL A 54 -17.32 2.44 -30.89
CA VAL A 54 -16.94 3.19 -29.67
C VAL A 54 -15.77 4.16 -29.93
N HIS A 55 -14.87 3.82 -30.85
CA HIS A 55 -13.64 4.56 -31.09
C HIS A 55 -13.42 4.87 -32.58
N ALA A 56 -12.65 5.93 -32.86
CA ALA A 56 -12.40 6.40 -34.22
C ALA A 56 -11.01 6.02 -34.78
N TYR A 57 -10.25 5.12 -34.13
CA TYR A 57 -8.87 4.81 -34.53
C TYR A 57 -8.73 4.33 -35.98
N LEU A 58 -9.74 3.66 -36.53
CA LEU A 58 -9.77 3.17 -37.91
C LEU A 58 -10.42 4.15 -38.91
N GLY A 59 -10.71 5.39 -38.49
CA GLY A 59 -11.30 6.41 -39.36
C GLY A 59 -12.82 6.25 -39.53
N GLY A 60 -13.58 6.63 -38.51
CA GLY A 60 -15.04 6.68 -38.52
C GLY A 60 -15.58 7.77 -37.59
N LYS A 61 -16.78 8.29 -37.86
CA LYS A 61 -17.45 9.26 -36.97
C LYS A 61 -18.12 8.50 -35.83
N VAL A 62 -17.71 8.79 -34.59
CA VAL A 62 -18.32 8.21 -33.38
C VAL A 62 -19.40 9.15 -32.86
N ASN A 63 -20.61 8.65 -32.73
CA ASN A 63 -21.68 9.34 -32.03
C ASN A 63 -21.49 9.17 -30.53
N MET A 64 -20.95 10.20 -29.86
CA MET A 64 -20.67 10.16 -28.42
C MET A 64 -21.90 9.82 -27.56
N LYS A 65 -23.10 10.15 -28.04
CA LYS A 65 -24.37 9.85 -27.35
C LYS A 65 -24.69 8.36 -27.36
N GLU A 66 -24.50 7.69 -28.50
CA GLU A 66 -24.75 6.25 -28.64
C GLU A 66 -23.66 5.44 -27.94
N ALA A 67 -22.39 5.87 -28.08
CA ALA A 67 -21.28 5.24 -27.37
C ALA A 67 -21.42 5.34 -25.84
N ALA A 68 -21.99 6.43 -25.30
CA ALA A 68 -22.19 6.56 -23.85
C ALA A 68 -23.23 5.57 -23.28
N HIS A 69 -24.18 5.10 -24.11
CA HIS A 69 -25.21 4.15 -23.70
C HIS A 69 -24.83 2.70 -23.95
N ALA A 70 -23.71 2.43 -24.63
CA ALA A 70 -23.23 1.08 -24.85
C ALA A 70 -22.72 0.46 -23.55
N SER A 71 -23.05 -0.82 -23.31
CA SER A 71 -22.49 -1.58 -22.20
C SER A 71 -21.07 -2.02 -22.54
N TYR A 72 -20.12 -1.69 -21.67
CA TYR A 72 -18.72 -2.07 -21.81
C TYR A 72 -18.42 -3.22 -20.85
N ASP A 73 -18.16 -4.40 -21.39
CA ASP A 73 -17.54 -5.46 -20.60
C ASP A 73 -16.02 -5.40 -20.75
N LEU A 74 -15.35 -5.03 -19.66
CA LEU A 74 -13.90 -4.98 -19.54
C LEU A 74 -13.39 -5.98 -18.49
N GLY A 75 -14.19 -7.00 -18.17
CA GLY A 75 -13.90 -7.97 -17.12
C GLY A 75 -12.60 -8.77 -17.29
N HIS A 76 -12.05 -8.82 -18.51
CA HIS A 76 -10.76 -9.45 -18.79
C HIS A 76 -9.55 -8.61 -18.32
N THR A 77 -9.74 -7.34 -17.97
CA THR A 77 -8.66 -6.44 -17.51
C THR A 77 -8.74 -6.22 -15.99
N LEU A 78 -7.59 -6.29 -15.30
CA LEU A 78 -7.54 -6.11 -13.83
C LEU A 78 -7.70 -4.65 -13.38
N LEU A 79 -7.30 -3.69 -14.22
CA LEU A 79 -7.33 -2.25 -13.90
C LEU A 79 -8.30 -1.46 -14.79
N GLY A 80 -9.13 -2.15 -15.57
CA GLY A 80 -10.05 -1.54 -16.53
C GLY A 80 -9.37 -1.10 -17.83
N GLY A 81 -10.11 -0.30 -18.61
CA GLY A 81 -9.72 0.08 -19.97
C GLY A 81 -8.67 1.19 -20.07
N TYR A 82 -8.49 2.01 -19.03
CA TYR A 82 -7.49 3.08 -19.03
C TYR A 82 -7.10 3.49 -17.61
N VAL A 83 -5.80 3.65 -17.37
CA VAL A 83 -5.25 4.21 -16.12
C VAL A 83 -4.35 5.40 -16.48
N PRO A 84 -4.55 6.59 -15.87
CA PRO A 84 -3.68 7.74 -16.12
C PRO A 84 -2.21 7.44 -15.77
N GLN A 85 -1.29 7.86 -16.64
CA GLN A 85 0.15 7.59 -16.48
C GLN A 85 0.69 8.03 -15.11
N ARG A 86 0.41 9.27 -14.71
CA ARG A 86 0.88 9.81 -13.41
C ARG A 86 0.36 9.01 -12.23
N GLN A 87 -0.86 8.47 -12.34
CA GLN A 87 -1.43 7.63 -11.30
C GLN A 87 -0.65 6.32 -11.26
N LEU A 88 -0.55 5.62 -12.40
CA LEU A 88 0.13 4.32 -12.51
C LEU A 88 1.57 4.36 -12.00
N GLU A 89 2.32 5.41 -12.31
CA GLU A 89 3.70 5.62 -11.85
C GLU A 89 3.81 5.84 -10.33
N SER A 90 2.76 6.35 -9.70
CA SER A 90 2.71 6.63 -8.25
C SER A 90 2.17 5.46 -7.42
N LEU A 91 1.60 4.43 -8.06
CA LEU A 91 0.99 3.30 -7.35
C LEU A 91 2.05 2.39 -6.72
N SER A 92 1.68 1.82 -5.58
CA SER A 92 2.49 0.86 -4.83
C SER A 92 2.23 -0.55 -5.34
N SER A 93 3.26 -1.21 -5.88
CA SER A 93 3.13 -2.60 -6.36
C SER A 93 2.77 -3.58 -5.24
N ILE A 94 3.22 -3.32 -4.01
CA ILE A 94 2.99 -4.17 -2.84
C ILE A 94 1.51 -4.16 -2.46
N ASP A 95 0.87 -2.99 -2.46
CA ASP A 95 -0.53 -2.86 -2.08
C ASP A 95 -1.44 -3.51 -3.12
N PHE A 96 -1.09 -3.40 -4.41
CA PHE A 96 -1.82 -4.08 -5.49
C PHE A 96 -1.63 -5.59 -5.48
N ALA A 97 -0.43 -6.08 -5.16
CA ALA A 97 -0.20 -7.52 -5.02
C ALA A 97 -1.11 -8.11 -3.94
N HIS A 98 -1.19 -7.45 -2.76
CA HIS A 98 -2.10 -7.87 -1.71
C HIS A 98 -3.58 -7.73 -2.09
N TYR A 99 -3.93 -6.68 -2.84
CA TYR A 99 -5.28 -6.52 -3.33
C TYR A 99 -5.68 -7.64 -4.29
N PHE A 100 -4.83 -7.98 -5.27
CA PHE A 100 -5.11 -9.04 -6.24
C PHE A 100 -5.14 -10.42 -5.61
N ASP A 101 -4.22 -10.72 -4.70
CA ASP A 101 -4.24 -11.95 -3.90
C ASP A 101 -5.56 -12.07 -3.10
N LYS A 102 -6.06 -10.94 -2.57
CA LYS A 102 -7.33 -10.92 -1.86
C LYS A 102 -8.54 -11.10 -2.79
N THR A 103 -8.58 -10.42 -3.93
CA THR A 103 -9.77 -10.37 -4.80
C THR A 103 -9.87 -11.50 -5.80
N LEU A 104 -8.74 -12.03 -6.27
CA LEU A 104 -8.72 -13.09 -7.27
C LEU A 104 -8.72 -14.47 -6.61
N ASP A 105 -7.90 -14.65 -5.57
CA ASP A 105 -7.69 -15.97 -4.98
C ASP A 105 -8.51 -16.16 -3.70
N CYS A 106 -8.59 -15.14 -2.85
CA CYS A 106 -9.23 -15.27 -1.53
C CYS A 106 -10.73 -14.91 -1.50
N ASP A 107 -11.29 -14.22 -2.49
CA ASP A 107 -12.63 -13.63 -2.37
C ASP A 107 -13.73 -14.70 -2.25
N ASP A 108 -13.66 -15.75 -3.07
CA ASP A 108 -14.57 -16.87 -2.99
C ASP A 108 -14.49 -17.57 -1.63
N ALA A 109 -13.27 -17.76 -1.13
CA ALA A 109 -13.04 -18.37 0.16
C ALA A 109 -13.62 -17.51 1.29
N LEU A 110 -13.40 -16.19 1.26
CA LEU A 110 -13.95 -15.24 2.24
C LEU A 110 -15.48 -15.24 2.23
N GLN A 111 -16.10 -15.28 1.06
CA GLN A 111 -17.57 -15.34 0.97
C GLN A 111 -18.13 -16.68 1.49
N ILE A 112 -17.43 -17.81 1.28
CA ILE A 112 -17.82 -19.12 1.83
C ILE A 112 -17.66 -19.11 3.35
N PHE A 113 -16.54 -18.60 3.85
CA PHE A 113 -16.31 -18.37 5.26
C PHE A 113 -17.44 -17.54 5.89
N ASP A 114 -17.87 -16.49 5.18
CA ASP A 114 -18.97 -15.63 5.59
C ASP A 114 -20.37 -16.25 5.49
N THR A 115 -20.51 -17.40 4.85
CA THR A 115 -21.80 -18.10 4.76
C THR A 115 -21.89 -19.22 5.80
N PHE A 116 -20.81 -20.01 5.94
CA PHE A 116 -20.84 -21.27 6.69
C PHE A 116 -20.33 -21.18 8.13
N LEU A 117 -19.44 -20.24 8.47
CA LEU A 117 -18.95 -20.16 9.84
C LEU A 117 -19.87 -19.32 10.75
N PRO A 118 -20.11 -19.77 12.00
CA PRO A 118 -20.87 -19.00 12.97
C PRO A 118 -20.15 -17.70 13.34
N ALA A 119 -20.93 -16.64 13.64
CA ALA A 119 -20.40 -15.31 13.94
C ALA A 119 -19.37 -15.28 15.10
N SER A 120 -19.47 -16.25 16.03
CA SER A 120 -18.52 -16.43 17.13
C SER A 120 -17.11 -16.80 16.67
N ALA A 121 -16.98 -17.71 15.69
CA ALA A 121 -15.68 -18.11 15.14
C ALA A 121 -15.03 -16.96 14.34
N ARG A 122 -15.84 -16.15 13.65
CA ARG A 122 -15.36 -14.96 12.92
C ARG A 122 -14.76 -13.92 13.85
N GLN A 123 -15.33 -13.75 15.04
CA GLN A 123 -14.91 -12.73 15.99
C GLN A 123 -13.51 -13.02 16.56
N CYS A 124 -13.17 -14.29 16.80
CA CYS A 124 -11.84 -14.70 17.24
C CYS A 124 -10.74 -14.42 16.20
N MET A 125 -11.03 -14.62 14.91
CA MET A 125 -10.08 -14.36 13.81
C MET A 125 -9.91 -12.85 13.52
N LEU A 126 -10.96 -12.05 13.72
CA LEU A 126 -10.86 -10.59 13.57
C LEU A 126 -10.04 -9.94 14.69
N LEU A 127 -10.10 -10.49 15.90
CA LEU A 127 -9.32 -9.99 17.04
C LEU A 127 -7.80 -10.20 16.86
N SER A 128 -7.38 -11.30 16.24
CA SER A 128 -5.94 -11.56 15.98
C SER A 128 -5.37 -10.58 14.94
N THR A 129 -6.10 -10.35 13.85
CA THR A 129 -5.68 -9.40 12.79
C THR A 129 -5.66 -7.95 13.26
N GLN A 130 -6.62 -7.53 14.08
CA GLN A 130 -6.60 -6.19 14.68
C GLN A 130 -5.37 -5.97 15.58
N ASN A 131 -4.99 -6.97 16.36
CA ASN A 131 -3.80 -6.88 17.21
C ASN A 131 -2.51 -6.71 16.38
N GLU A 132 -2.37 -7.41 15.25
CA GLU A 132 -1.22 -7.24 14.37
C GLU A 132 -1.17 -5.86 13.70
N LEU A 133 -2.32 -5.36 13.25
CA LEU A 133 -2.43 -4.02 12.67
C LEU A 133 -2.09 -2.93 13.69
N ASP A 134 -2.53 -3.09 14.94
CA ASP A 134 -2.20 -2.19 16.04
C ASP A 134 -0.72 -2.20 16.38
N ILE A 135 -0.08 -3.38 16.39
CA ILE A 135 1.37 -3.50 16.59
C ILE A 135 2.12 -2.79 15.45
N ARG A 136 1.71 -2.99 14.21
CA ARG A 136 2.33 -2.37 13.02
C ARG A 136 2.12 -0.86 12.99
N ALA A 137 0.94 -0.37 13.42
CA ALA A 137 0.64 1.04 13.56
C ALA A 137 1.47 1.71 14.66
N LYS A 138 1.60 1.06 15.83
CA LYS A 138 2.47 1.50 16.93
C LYS A 138 3.94 1.56 16.50
N ALA A 139 4.42 0.58 15.73
CA ALA A 139 5.78 0.58 15.18
C ALA A 139 6.02 1.75 14.21
N LYS A 140 5.06 2.02 13.29
CA LYS A 140 5.13 3.18 12.37
C LYS A 140 5.11 4.51 13.12
N ALA A 141 4.29 4.64 14.17
CA ALA A 141 4.21 5.84 15.00
C ALA A 141 5.53 6.08 15.77
N LYS A 142 6.12 5.03 16.34
CA LYS A 142 7.42 5.10 17.02
C LYS A 142 8.55 5.53 16.08
N ALA A 143 8.62 4.94 14.88
CA ALA A 143 9.62 5.32 13.87
C ALA A 143 9.48 6.79 13.41
N LYS A 144 8.25 7.30 13.31
CA LYS A 144 7.98 8.71 12.98
C LYS A 144 8.41 9.65 14.10
N LEU A 145 8.22 9.26 15.36
CA LEU A 145 8.67 10.03 16.52
C LEU A 145 10.21 10.07 16.60
N GLU A 146 10.87 8.93 16.40
CA GLU A 146 12.34 8.84 16.39
C GLU A 146 12.96 9.68 15.25
N ARG A 147 12.34 9.73 14.07
CA ARG A 147 12.77 10.63 12.98
C ARG A 147 12.60 12.10 13.33
N LYS A 148 11.50 12.48 13.98
CA LYS A 148 11.29 13.86 14.47
C LYS A 148 12.30 14.25 15.55
N GLN A 149 12.62 13.35 16.46
CA GLN A 149 13.63 13.58 17.50
C GLN A 149 15.03 13.72 16.90
N LYS A 150 15.43 12.85 15.96
CA LYS A 150 16.71 12.96 15.24
C LYS A 150 16.82 14.24 14.40
N ALA A 151 15.71 14.70 13.81
CA ALA A 151 15.67 15.98 13.10
C ALA A 151 15.76 17.18 14.07
N ALA A 152 15.14 17.09 15.24
CA ALA A 152 15.21 18.12 16.27
C ALA A 152 16.61 18.21 16.90
N THR A 153 17.30 17.09 17.13
CA THR A 153 18.70 17.10 17.61
C THR A 153 19.66 17.62 16.54
N ALA A 154 19.46 17.27 15.27
CA ALA A 154 20.26 17.83 14.17
C ALA A 154 20.04 19.35 13.97
N ALA A 155 18.81 19.84 14.24
CA ALA A 155 18.51 21.26 14.25
C ALA A 155 19.09 22.00 15.47
N ALA A 156 19.15 21.34 16.64
CA ALA A 156 19.79 21.89 17.84
C ALA A 156 21.32 21.95 17.71
N ASP A 157 21.95 20.95 17.09
CA ASP A 157 23.40 20.93 16.80
C ASP A 157 23.80 22.00 15.77
N SER A 158 22.88 22.45 14.91
CA SER A 158 23.10 23.57 13.99
C SER A 158 22.92 24.96 14.63
N ALA A 159 22.42 25.03 15.88
CA ALA A 159 22.20 26.30 16.59
C ALA A 159 23.36 26.67 17.55
N ASN A 160 24.24 25.72 17.90
CA ASN A 160 25.43 25.95 18.72
C ASN A 160 26.71 25.59 17.93
N GLY A 161 27.01 26.41 16.94
CA GLY A 161 28.17 26.30 16.07
C GLY A 161 29.51 26.58 16.76
N THR A 162 30.04 25.60 17.50
CA THR A 162 31.48 25.49 17.76
C THR A 162 32.00 24.24 17.08
N ASP A 163 32.51 24.41 15.85
CA ASP A 163 33.19 23.43 15.01
C ASP A 163 34.44 22.83 15.71
N GLU A 164 34.21 21.94 16.68
CA GLU A 164 35.22 21.08 17.30
C GLU A 164 35.12 19.67 16.69
N ARG A 165 36.11 19.29 15.88
CA ARG A 165 36.28 17.89 15.49
C ARG A 165 37.15 17.20 16.51
N VAL A 166 36.56 16.25 17.24
CA VAL A 166 37.27 15.36 18.16
C VAL A 166 37.91 14.24 17.35
N LEU A 167 39.24 14.12 17.38
CA LEU A 167 39.95 12.94 16.89
C LEU A 167 39.87 11.81 17.93
N PRO A 168 39.99 10.53 17.52
CA PRO A 168 39.80 9.37 18.41
C PRO A 168 40.74 9.32 19.63
N ASP A 169 41.83 10.08 19.66
CA ASP A 169 42.78 10.15 20.79
C ASP A 169 42.41 11.22 21.85
N GLY A 170 41.19 11.77 21.82
CA GLY A 170 40.69 12.72 22.83
C GLY A 170 41.34 14.11 22.81
N LYS A 171 42.24 14.39 21.87
CA LYS A 171 42.84 15.72 21.69
C LYS A 171 41.96 16.57 20.77
N ILE A 172 41.46 17.69 21.29
CA ILE A 172 40.59 18.63 20.57
C ILE A 172 41.44 19.48 19.61
N VAL A 173 41.22 19.32 18.30
CA VAL A 173 41.90 20.11 17.28
C VAL A 173 40.96 21.22 16.78
N ARG A 174 41.28 22.47 17.11
CA ARG A 174 40.51 23.65 16.66
C ARG A 174 41.14 24.28 15.43
N LYS A 175 40.36 24.52 14.38
CA LYS A 175 40.81 25.28 13.20
C LYS A 175 40.92 26.77 13.56
N VAL A 176 42.13 27.33 13.47
CA VAL A 176 42.42 28.74 13.76
C VAL A 176 43.00 29.41 12.52
N ILE A 177 42.51 30.60 12.19
CA ILE A 177 43.05 31.42 11.10
C ILE A 177 43.85 32.57 11.73
N MET A 178 45.03 32.88 11.19
CA MET A 178 45.91 33.91 11.73
C MET A 178 46.09 35.05 10.72
N CYS A 179 46.03 36.30 11.19
CA CYS A 179 46.43 37.45 10.38
C CYS A 179 47.95 37.45 10.24
N ARG A 180 48.45 37.45 9.00
CA ARG A 180 49.90 37.38 8.73
C ARG A 180 50.66 38.64 9.14
N ARG A 181 49.97 39.78 9.31
CA ARG A 181 50.59 41.08 9.62
C ARG A 181 50.80 41.32 11.12
N CYS A 182 49.82 40.96 11.96
CA CYS A 182 49.86 41.18 13.42
C CYS A 182 49.81 39.89 14.24
N ASN A 183 49.80 38.71 13.61
CA ASN A 183 49.68 37.39 14.23
C ASN A 183 48.41 37.19 15.09
N ARG A 184 47.39 38.04 14.95
CA ARG A 184 46.13 37.89 15.67
C ARG A 184 45.38 36.63 15.20
N LYS A 185 44.91 35.83 16.17
CA LYS A 185 44.26 34.54 15.94
C LYS A 185 42.74 34.70 15.97
N PHE A 186 42.05 34.19 14.94
CA PHE A 186 40.60 34.17 14.82
C PHE A 186 40.09 32.74 14.91
N ARG A 187 39.08 32.52 15.75
CA ARG A 187 38.50 31.20 16.10
C ARG A 187 36.99 31.19 15.86
N GLY A 188 36.40 30.00 15.77
CA GLY A 188 34.96 29.82 15.56
C GLY A 188 34.53 29.77 14.09
N GLU A 189 33.22 29.74 13.84
CA GLU A 189 32.65 29.65 12.49
C GLU A 189 32.79 30.95 11.69
N ASP A 190 32.62 32.09 12.35
CA ASP A 190 32.76 33.41 11.76
C ASP A 190 34.22 33.92 11.67
N ARG A 191 35.20 33.04 11.87
CA ARG A 191 36.64 33.37 11.83
C ARG A 191 37.06 34.13 10.57
N MET A 192 36.47 33.82 9.41
CA MET A 192 36.74 34.53 8.15
C MET A 192 36.08 35.92 8.08
N LYS A 193 34.89 36.09 8.67
CA LYS A 193 34.22 37.41 8.73
C LYS A 193 34.94 38.33 9.70
N GLN A 194 35.39 37.79 10.84
CA GLN A 194 36.19 38.53 11.83
C GLN A 194 37.54 38.96 11.24
N LEU A 195 38.20 38.10 10.46
CA LEU A 195 39.43 38.47 9.76
C LEU A 195 39.19 39.58 8.71
N LYS A 196 38.08 39.52 7.95
CA LYS A 196 37.74 40.55 6.97
C LYS A 196 37.45 41.93 7.58
N ARG A 197 36.86 41.95 8.78
CA ARG A 197 36.60 43.18 9.55
C ARG A 197 37.81 43.64 10.37
N HIS A 198 38.87 42.83 10.41
CA HIS A 198 40.05 43.18 11.18
C HIS A 198 40.92 44.16 10.39
N GLU A 199 40.88 45.42 10.81
CA GLU A 199 41.83 46.42 10.36
C GLU A 199 43.14 46.22 11.12
N CYS A 200 44.19 45.87 10.38
CA CYS A 200 45.52 45.68 10.93
C CYS A 200 46.24 47.03 10.92
N THR A 201 46.27 47.71 12.06
CA THR A 201 47.21 48.82 12.28
C THR A 201 48.64 48.26 12.30
N LYS A 202 49.53 48.94 11.57
CA LYS A 202 50.95 48.58 11.46
C LYS A 202 51.66 48.72 12.79
#